data_AF-A0A661HEK0-F1
#
_entry.id   AF-A0A661HEK0-F1
#
_cell.length_a   1.000
_cell.length_b   1.000
_cell.length_c   1.000
_cell.angle_alpha   90.00
_cell.angle_beta   90.00
_cell.angle_gamma   90.00
#
_symmetry.space_group_name_H-M   'P 1'
#
loop_
_entity.id
_entity.type
_entity.pdbx_description
1 polymer ?
#
loop_
_entity_poly.entity_id
_entity_poly.type
_entity_poly.pdbx_seq_one_letter_code
_entity_poly.pdbx_strand_id
1 'polypeptide(L)'
;MKHILVTSFILLLCACSAEPGSEKWCAAKKEQPKTEWSSSDAATYARRCLIDGTAVGSENWCEDLSGKDKGEWTADETKSYAKHCVI
;
A
#
# COMPACT_ATOMS: atom_id res chain seq x y z
N MET A 1 -8.97 36.31 12.89
CA MET A 1 -7.90 35.91 11.95
C MET A 1 -6.78 35.12 12.64
N LYS A 2 -7.12 34.09 13.45
CA LYS A 2 -6.16 33.18 14.10
C LYS A 2 -6.40 31.73 13.65
N HIS A 3 -7.65 31.39 13.31
CA HIS A 3 -8.06 30.05 12.90
C HIS A 3 -7.66 29.65 11.47
N ILE A 4 -7.33 30.62 10.60
CA ILE A 4 -6.91 30.35 9.20
C ILE A 4 -5.48 29.78 9.14
N LEU A 5 -4.64 30.04 10.15
CA LEU A 5 -3.27 29.49 10.23
C LEU A 5 -3.24 28.03 10.72
N VAL A 6 -4.27 27.58 11.44
CA VAL A 6 -4.31 26.22 12.03
C VAL A 6 -4.80 25.18 11.03
N THR A 7 -5.68 25.56 10.10
CA THR A 7 -6.25 24.64 9.09
C THR A 7 -5.27 24.23 7.99
N SER A 8 -4.18 24.98 7.76
CA SER A 8 -3.22 24.66 6.68
C SER A 8 -2.23 23.56 7.02
N PHE A 9 -2.02 23.22 8.30
CA PHE A 9 -1.01 22.24 8.71
C PHE A 9 -1.46 20.78 8.58
N ILE A 10 -2.78 20.56 8.46
CA ILE A 10 -3.37 19.21 8.41
C ILE A 10 -3.18 18.53 7.04
N LEU A 11 -3.00 19.29 5.95
CA LEU A 11 -2.85 18.73 4.61
C LEU A 11 -1.46 18.13 4.30
N LEU A 12 -0.45 18.31 5.17
CA LEU A 12 0.92 17.87 4.90
C LEU A 12 1.25 16.46 5.44
N LEU A 13 0.33 15.82 6.17
CA LEU A 13 0.61 14.51 6.81
C LEU A 13 0.18 13.29 5.98
N CYS A 14 -0.61 13.47 4.91
CA CYS A 14 -1.16 12.33 4.16
C CYS A 14 -0.18 11.71 3.14
N ALA A 15 1.00 12.30 2.92
CA ALA A 15 1.94 11.84 1.89
C ALA A 15 2.84 10.67 2.31
N CYS A 16 2.74 10.19 3.56
CA CYS A 16 3.58 9.10 4.09
C CYS A 16 2.78 7.85 4.47
N SER A 17 1.55 7.69 3.97
CA SER A 17 0.82 6.43 4.18
C SER A 17 1.25 5.41 3.13
N ALA A 18 1.72 4.25 3.58
CA ALA A 18 2.08 3.15 2.69
C ALA A 18 0.87 2.74 1.83
N GLU A 19 1.13 2.31 0.59
CA GLU A 19 0.09 1.91 -0.35
C GLU A 19 -0.72 0.73 0.22
N PRO A 20 -2.06 0.81 0.32
CA PRO A 20 -2.86 -0.28 0.89
C PRO A 20 -2.60 -1.62 0.21
N GLY A 21 -2.27 -2.64 1.01
CA GLY A 21 -1.91 -3.97 0.51
C GLY A 21 -0.46 -4.12 0.04
N SER A 22 0.37 -3.09 0.13
CA SER A 22 1.82 -3.23 0.00
C SER A 22 2.43 -3.89 1.23
N GLU A 23 3.61 -4.49 1.08
CA GLU A 23 4.31 -5.15 2.20
C GLU A 23 4.50 -4.22 3.41
N LYS A 24 4.95 -2.98 3.18
CA LYS A 24 5.10 -1.97 4.24
C LYS A 24 3.77 -1.62 4.90
N TRP A 25 2.69 -1.54 4.12
CA TRP A 25 1.35 -1.30 4.67
C TRP A 25 0.85 -2.49 5.48
N CYS A 26 1.05 -3.71 5.01
CA CYS A 26 0.69 -4.93 5.73
C CYS A 26 1.38 -5.00 7.09
N ALA A 27 2.68 -4.71 7.15
CA ALA A 27 3.46 -4.65 8.38
C ALA A 27 2.87 -3.61 9.36
N ALA A 28 2.71 -2.36 8.92
CA ALA A 28 2.15 -1.30 9.76
C ALA A 28 0.70 -1.59 10.19
N LYS A 29 -0.12 -2.16 9.30
CA LYS A 29 -1.54 -2.44 9.58
C LYS A 29 -1.70 -3.56 10.60
N LYS A 30 -0.81 -4.56 10.59
CA LYS A 30 -0.77 -5.65 11.58
C LYS A 30 -0.54 -5.15 13.00
N GLU A 31 0.23 -4.07 13.16
CA GLU A 31 0.51 -3.44 14.46
C GLU A 31 -0.62 -2.54 14.97
N GLN A 32 -1.48 -2.06 14.06
CA GLN A 32 -2.60 -1.17 14.42
C GLN A 32 -3.74 -1.94 15.11
N PRO A 33 -4.36 -1.38 16.18
CA PRO A 33 -5.52 -2.00 16.82
C PRO A 33 -6.69 -2.18 15.84
N LYS A 34 -7.27 -3.38 15.82
CA LYS A 34 -8.36 -3.75 14.90
C LYS A 34 -9.62 -2.89 15.02
N THR A 35 -9.84 -2.24 16.16
CA THR A 35 -10.95 -1.30 16.37
C THR A 35 -10.83 -0.03 15.51
N GLU A 36 -9.62 0.31 15.06
CA GLU A 36 -9.37 1.45 14.18
C GLU A 36 -9.43 1.09 12.68
N TRP A 37 -9.62 -0.20 12.36
CA TRP A 37 -9.66 -0.63 10.97
C TRP A 37 -10.97 -0.23 10.30
N SER A 38 -10.87 0.36 9.12
CA SER A 38 -12.03 0.50 8.25
C SER A 38 -12.41 -0.84 7.62
N SER A 39 -13.65 -0.98 7.14
CA SER A 39 -14.07 -2.17 6.39
C SER A 39 -13.24 -2.40 5.13
N SER A 40 -12.82 -1.33 4.45
CA SER A 40 -11.91 -1.38 3.30
C SER A 40 -10.52 -1.89 3.66
N ASP A 41 -10.03 -1.53 4.84
CA ASP A 41 -8.74 -2.01 5.32
C ASP A 41 -8.78 -3.50 5.60
N ALA A 42 -9.82 -3.96 6.30
CA ALA A 42 -9.99 -5.38 6.61
C ALA A 42 -10.06 -6.23 5.33
N ALA A 43 -10.82 -5.76 4.33
CA ALA A 43 -10.91 -6.43 3.02
C ALA A 43 -9.57 -6.44 2.27
N THR A 44 -8.84 -5.33 2.26
CA THR A 44 -7.52 -5.23 1.61
C THR A 44 -6.50 -6.13 2.30
N TYR A 45 -6.44 -6.07 3.63
CA TYR A 45 -5.55 -6.90 4.43
C TYR A 45 -5.81 -8.39 4.22
N ALA A 46 -7.08 -8.80 4.18
CA ALA A 46 -7.45 -10.19 3.90
C ALA A 46 -6.97 -10.67 2.52
N ARG A 47 -7.01 -9.81 1.49
CA ARG A 47 -6.66 -10.16 0.11
C ARG A 47 -5.16 -10.08 -0.20
N ARG A 48 -4.43 -9.22 0.51
CA ARG A 48 -3.05 -8.85 0.17
C ARG A 48 -2.01 -9.17 1.23
N CYS A 49 -2.43 -9.38 2.49
CA CYS A 49 -1.49 -9.46 3.61
C CYS A 49 -1.54 -10.78 4.38
N LEU A 50 -2.59 -11.59 4.21
CA LEU A 50 -2.72 -12.88 4.93
C LEU A 50 -1.96 -14.03 4.27
N ILE A 51 -1.68 -13.92 2.97
CA ILE A 51 -0.98 -14.94 2.19
C ILE A 51 0.36 -14.36 1.78
N ASP A 52 1.44 -15.02 2.18
CA ASP A 52 2.80 -14.63 1.81
C ASP A 52 2.94 -14.56 0.28
N GLY A 53 3.59 -13.50 -0.21
CA GLY A 53 3.76 -13.24 -1.65
C GLY A 53 2.58 -12.58 -2.36
N THR A 54 1.44 -12.34 -1.69
CA THR A 54 0.32 -11.57 -2.29
C THR A 54 0.40 -10.07 -2.06
N ALA A 55 1.30 -9.65 -1.18
CA ALA A 55 1.53 -8.25 -0.86
C ALA A 55 2.26 -7.57 -2.01
N VAL A 56 1.75 -6.40 -2.41
CA VAL A 56 2.36 -5.61 -3.48
C VAL A 56 3.76 -5.19 -3.03
N GLY A 57 4.75 -5.49 -3.86
CA GLY A 57 6.15 -5.20 -3.55
C GLY A 57 6.86 -6.23 -2.67
N SER A 58 6.22 -7.34 -2.29
CA SER A 58 6.94 -8.48 -1.71
C SER A 58 7.79 -9.18 -2.78
N GLU A 59 8.84 -9.90 -2.37
CA GLU A 59 9.77 -10.57 -3.27
C GLU A 59 9.05 -11.50 -4.26
N ASN A 60 8.21 -12.42 -3.78
CA ASN A 60 7.43 -13.31 -4.64
C ASN A 60 6.50 -12.55 -5.60
N TRP A 61 5.85 -11.47 -5.14
CA TRP A 61 4.99 -10.67 -6.01
C TRP A 61 5.81 -9.99 -7.14
N CYS A 62 7.00 -9.48 -6.80
CA CYS A 62 7.90 -8.87 -7.77
C CYS A 62 8.41 -9.92 -8.78
N GLU A 63 8.79 -11.11 -8.33
CA GLU A 63 9.21 -12.21 -9.19
C GLU A 63 8.08 -12.66 -10.12
N ASP A 64 6.90 -12.92 -9.58
CA ASP A 64 5.71 -13.35 -10.32
C ASP A 64 5.33 -12.32 -11.39
N LEU A 65 5.31 -11.03 -11.04
CA LEU A 65 4.96 -9.97 -11.99
C LEU A 65 6.06 -9.78 -13.05
N SER A 66 7.34 -9.87 -12.68
CA SER A 66 8.47 -9.79 -13.61
C SER A 66 8.47 -10.94 -14.62
N GLY A 67 8.02 -12.13 -14.20
CA GLY A 67 7.87 -13.30 -15.07
C GLY A 67 6.66 -13.23 -16.02
N LYS A 68 5.69 -12.36 -15.78
CA LYS A 68 4.53 -12.15 -16.66
C LYS A 68 4.91 -11.29 -17.87
N ASP A 69 4.28 -11.55 -19.02
CA ASP A 69 4.41 -10.70 -20.20
C ASP A 69 4.00 -9.25 -19.87
N LYS A 70 4.83 -8.28 -20.27
CA LYS A 70 4.62 -6.86 -19.95
C LYS A 70 3.40 -6.25 -20.63
N GLY A 71 2.91 -6.85 -21.73
CA GLY A 71 1.67 -6.46 -22.39
C GLY A 71 0.43 -6.77 -21.55
N GLU A 72 0.52 -7.72 -20.61
CA GLU A 72 -0.55 -8.12 -19.70
C GLU A 72 -0.58 -7.29 -18.41
N TRP A 73 0.38 -6.38 -18.23
CA TRP A 73 0.46 -5.58 -17.02
C TRP A 73 -0.64 -4.52 -17.00
N THR A 74 -1.29 -4.39 -15.84
CA THR A 74 -2.13 -3.23 -15.57
C THR A 74 -1.28 -1.99 -15.31
N ALA A 75 -1.89 -0.81 -15.49
CA ALA A 75 -1.22 0.46 -15.18
C ALA A 75 -0.84 0.55 -13.70
N ASP A 76 -1.67 0.01 -12.81
CA ASP A 76 -1.41 -0.04 -11.38
C ASP A 76 -0.24 -0.98 -11.06
N GLU A 77 -0.20 -2.19 -11.62
CA GLU A 77 0.93 -3.11 -11.47
C GLU A 77 2.24 -2.47 -11.93
N THR A 78 2.24 -1.79 -13.09
CA THR A 78 3.43 -1.09 -13.61
C THR A 78 3.94 -0.03 -12.63
N LYS A 79 3.02 0.80 -12.11
CA LYS A 79 3.34 1.87 -11.17
C LYS A 79 3.86 1.30 -9.85
N SER A 80 3.20 0.29 -9.30
CA SER A 80 3.58 -0.32 -8.04
C SER A 80 4.89 -1.11 -8.16
N TYR A 81 5.12 -1.81 -9.27
CA TYR A 81 6.40 -2.48 -9.55
C TYR A 81 7.56 -1.49 -9.58
N ALA A 82 7.42 -0.38 -10.29
CA ALA A 82 8.45 0.67 -10.32
C ALA A 82 8.75 1.26 -8.92
N LYS A 83 7.73 1.38 -8.07
CA LYS A 83 7.88 1.91 -6.70
C LYS A 83 8.49 0.92 -5.72
N HIS A 84 8.27 -0.39 -5.91
CA HIS A 84 8.53 -1.38 -4.87
C HIS A 84 9.59 -2.41 -5.23
N CYS A 85 9.83 -2.68 -6.52
CA CYS A 85 10.66 -3.78 -6.99
C CYS A 85 11.93 -3.35 -7.75
N VAL A 86 12.01 -2.09 -8.22
CA VAL A 86 13.09 -1.61 -9.14
C VAL A 86 14.13 -0.74 -8.42
N ILE A 87 13.93 -0.46 -7.13
CA ILE A 87 14.80 0.40 -6.31
C ILE A 87 16.00 -0.36 -5.74
#